data_AF-A0A2K8Z769-F1
#
_entry.id   AF-A0A2K8Z769-F1
#
_cell.length_a   1.000
_cell.length_b   1.000
_cell.length_c   1.000
_cell.angle_alpha   90.00
_cell.angle_beta   90.00
_cell.angle_gamma   90.00
#
_symmetry.space_group_name_H-M   'P 1'
#
loop_
_entity.id
_entity.type
_entity.pdbx_description
1 polymer ?
#
loop_
_entity_poly.entity_id
_entity_poly.type
_entity_poly.pdbx_seq_one_letter_code
_entity_poly.pdbx_strand_id
1 'polypeptide(L)'
;MVWKLHKLMAVIVFRCALLSTFSQEAFYQLDEQVDKLNRLKRIVRYVRQYYSLHPNFAKHTYGSLENYLERHISEQDWILLNQLHLVEPLRVPLHHKPVLDIA
;
A
#
# COMPACT_ATOMS: atom_id res chain seq x y z
N MET A 1 -3.96 -10.24 0.50
CA MET A 1 -3.09 -9.05 0.61
C MET A 1 -1.75 -9.32 1.30
N VAL A 2 -1.73 -9.95 2.49
CA VAL A 2 -0.51 -10.22 3.28
C VAL A 2 0.59 -10.91 2.49
N TRP A 3 0.26 -11.98 1.75
CA TRP A 3 1.23 -12.71 0.92
C TRP A 3 1.87 -11.85 -0.17
N LYS A 4 1.07 -10.99 -0.82
CA LYS A 4 1.56 -10.05 -1.84
C LYS A 4 2.56 -9.05 -1.25
N LEU A 5 2.27 -8.54 -0.04
CA LEU A 5 3.18 -7.63 0.69
C LEU A 5 4.52 -8.32 1.00
N HIS A 6 4.50 -9.56 1.49
CA HIS A 6 5.74 -10.31 1.80
C HIS A 6 6.55 -10.60 0.53
N LYS A 7 5.88 -10.97 -0.57
CA LYS A 7 6.54 -11.17 -1.87
C LYS A 7 7.24 -9.89 -2.34
N LEU A 8 6.59 -8.74 -2.21
CA LEU A 8 7.17 -7.44 -2.59
C LEU A 8 8.34 -7.05 -1.69
N MET A 9 8.23 -7.26 -0.38
CA MET A 9 9.36 -7.05 0.53
C MET A 9 10.57 -7.91 0.12
N ALA A 10 10.36 -9.18 -0.21
CA ALA A 10 11.44 -10.06 -0.67
C ALA A 10 12.11 -9.56 -1.96
N VAL A 11 11.32 -9.06 -2.92
CA VAL A 11 11.85 -8.47 -4.16
C VAL A 11 12.68 -7.22 -3.89
N ILE A 12 12.23 -6.33 -3.00
CA ILE A 12 12.96 -5.12 -2.65
C ILE A 12 14.24 -5.46 -1.91
N VAL A 13 14.21 -6.40 -0.96
CA VAL A 13 15.42 -6.88 -0.27
C VAL A 13 16.44 -7.44 -1.26
N PHE A 14 15.99 -8.24 -2.23
CA PHE A 14 16.86 -8.76 -3.28
C PHE A 14 17.47 -7.64 -4.13
N ARG A 15 16.69 -6.61 -4.48
CA ARG A 15 17.20 -5.42 -5.19
C ARG A 15 18.21 -4.64 -4.36
N CYS A 16 17.97 -4.44 -3.07
CA CYS A 16 18.93 -3.81 -2.17
C CYS A 16 20.25 -4.59 -2.14
N ALA A 17 20.18 -5.91 -2.03
CA ALA A 17 21.36 -6.77 -2.04
C ALA A 17 22.16 -6.57 -3.34
N LEU A 18 21.50 -6.66 -4.50
CA LEU A 18 22.15 -6.45 -5.80
C LEU A 18 22.79 -5.06 -5.93
N LEU A 19 22.07 -3.99 -5.56
CA LEU A 19 22.58 -2.62 -5.63
C LEU A 19 23.81 -2.46 -4.71
N SER A 20 23.75 -3.01 -3.50
CA SER A 20 24.85 -2.93 -2.53
C SER A 20 26.10 -3.69 -2.96
N THR A 21 25.96 -4.81 -3.68
CA THR A 21 27.09 -5.65 -4.08
C THR A 21 27.67 -5.28 -5.44
N PHE A 22 26.86 -4.78 -6.37
CA PHE A 22 27.28 -4.59 -7.77
C PHE A 22 27.31 -3.13 -8.23
N SER A 23 26.82 -2.18 -7.43
CA SER A 23 26.59 -0.81 -7.92
C SER A 23 27.14 0.24 -6.96
N GLN A 24 28.42 0.57 -7.12
CA GLN A 24 29.19 1.46 -6.23
C GLN A 24 28.68 2.92 -6.22
N GLU A 25 27.95 3.34 -7.26
CA GLU A 25 27.39 4.70 -7.41
C GLU A 25 25.88 4.79 -7.11
N ALA A 26 25.22 3.67 -6.80
CA ALA A 26 23.75 3.61 -6.68
C ALA A 26 23.22 3.90 -5.27
N PHE A 27 23.95 4.68 -4.44
CA PHE A 27 23.56 4.99 -3.06
C PHE A 27 22.14 5.57 -2.97
N TYR A 28 21.80 6.54 -3.83
CA TYR A 28 20.46 7.12 -3.87
C TYR A 28 19.36 6.09 -4.21
N GLN A 29 19.66 5.14 -5.09
CA GLN A 29 18.71 4.07 -5.44
C GLN A 29 18.55 3.08 -4.30
N LEU A 30 19.63 2.77 -3.59
CA LEU A 30 19.59 1.93 -2.40
C LEU A 30 18.75 2.57 -1.29
N ASP A 31 18.96 3.85 -1.01
CA ASP A 31 18.18 4.61 -0.02
C ASP A 31 16.69 4.61 -0.38
N GLU A 32 16.35 4.80 -1.65
CA GLU A 32 14.96 4.73 -2.13
C GLU A 32 14.35 3.32 -1.92
N GLN A 33 15.11 2.25 -2.19
CA GLN A 33 14.63 0.89 -1.93
C GLN A 33 14.47 0.60 -0.43
N VAL A 34 15.39 1.09 0.41
CA VAL A 34 15.31 0.95 1.87
C VAL A 34 14.10 1.71 2.42
N ASP A 35 13.83 2.93 1.94
CA ASP A 35 12.63 3.68 2.32
C ASP A 35 11.35 2.93 1.92
N LYS A 36 11.28 2.41 0.68
CA LYS A 36 10.16 1.56 0.24
C LYS A 36 9.98 0.34 1.14
N LEU A 37 11.07 -0.31 1.55
CA LEU A 37 11.01 -1.46 2.46
C LEU A 37 10.46 -1.07 3.85
N ASN A 38 10.90 0.07 4.40
CA ASN A 38 10.42 0.58 5.68
C ASN A 38 8.93 0.91 5.63
N ARG A 39 8.47 1.54 4.54
CA ARG A 39 7.05 1.81 4.30
C ARG A 39 6.23 0.52 4.23
N LEU A 40 6.68 -0.48 3.47
CA LEU A 40 6.01 -1.79 3.42
C LEU A 40 5.94 -2.48 4.79
N LYS A 41 7.01 -2.40 5.59
CA LYS A 41 7.02 -2.93 6.97
C LYS A 41 5.95 -2.23 7.84
N ARG A 42 5.81 -0.91 7.73
CA ARG A 42 4.73 -0.17 8.43
C ARG A 42 3.35 -0.64 7.99
N ILE A 43 3.11 -0.76 6.69
CA ILE A 43 1.83 -1.26 6.16
C ILE A 43 1.52 -2.66 6.68
N VAL A 44 2.49 -3.59 6.63
CA VAL A 44 2.31 -4.95 7.17
C VAL A 44 1.96 -4.92 8.65
N ARG A 45 2.54 -4.01 9.45
CA ARG A 45 2.17 -3.83 10.86
C ARG A 45 0.69 -3.47 11.00
N TYR A 46 0.18 -2.51 10.24
CA TYR A 46 -1.25 -2.14 10.26
C TYR A 46 -2.15 -3.28 9.80
N VAL A 47 -1.75 -4.01 8.76
CA VAL A 47 -2.50 -5.19 8.31
C VAL A 47 -2.59 -6.24 9.43
N ARG A 48 -1.49 -6.51 10.13
CA ARG A 48 -1.49 -7.42 11.28
C ARG A 48 -2.35 -6.89 12.43
N GLN A 49 -2.33 -5.58 12.70
CA GLN A 49 -3.20 -4.97 13.69
C GLN A 49 -4.68 -5.17 13.34
N TYR A 50 -5.09 -4.98 12.09
CA TYR A 50 -6.45 -5.27 11.66
C TYR A 50 -6.86 -6.72 11.92
N TYR A 51 -6.02 -7.68 11.55
CA TYR A 51 -6.30 -9.11 11.80
C TYR A 51 -6.25 -9.50 13.28
N SER A 52 -5.64 -8.67 14.13
CA SER A 52 -5.68 -8.86 15.59
C SER A 52 -6.96 -8.34 16.23
N LEU A 53 -7.76 -7.53 15.52
CA LEU A 53 -9.06 -7.07 16.00
C LEU A 53 -10.08 -8.22 15.97
N HIS A 54 -11.05 -8.17 16.89
CA HIS A 54 -12.17 -9.09 16.84
C HIS A 54 -12.94 -8.96 15.51
N PRO A 55 -13.26 -10.06 14.80
CA PRO A 55 -13.78 -9.99 13.43
C PRO A 55 -15.09 -9.20 13.32
N ASN A 56 -15.99 -9.34 14.31
CA ASN A 56 -17.24 -8.57 14.33
C ASN A 56 -17.01 -7.07 14.49
N PHE A 57 -16.02 -6.68 15.31
CA PHE A 57 -15.66 -5.28 15.49
C PHE A 57 -15.02 -4.70 14.22
N ALA A 58 -14.07 -5.44 13.62
CA ALA A 58 -13.41 -5.02 12.40
C ALA A 58 -14.40 -4.80 11.24
N LYS A 59 -15.34 -5.74 11.08
CA LYS A 59 -16.39 -5.65 10.06
C LYS A 59 -17.38 -4.52 10.33
N HIS A 60 -17.80 -4.32 11.57
CA HIS A 60 -18.77 -3.27 11.91
C HIS A 60 -18.18 -1.86 11.79
N THR A 61 -16.94 -1.65 12.26
CA THR A 61 -16.32 -0.32 12.35
C THR A 61 -15.69 0.13 11.03
N TYR A 62 -15.05 -0.80 10.31
CA TYR A 62 -14.28 -0.48 9.11
C TYR A 62 -14.87 -1.07 7.84
N GLY A 63 -15.69 -2.12 7.93
CA GLY A 63 -16.24 -2.84 6.78
C GLY A 63 -15.21 -3.75 6.10
N SER A 64 -14.08 -3.18 5.69
CA SER A 64 -12.99 -3.86 4.99
C SER A 64 -11.62 -3.50 5.57
N LEU A 65 -10.60 -4.25 5.14
CA LEU A 65 -9.20 -3.98 5.49
C LEU A 65 -8.69 -2.72 4.81
N GLU A 66 -9.14 -2.45 3.59
CA GLU A 66 -8.78 -1.28 2.79
C GLU A 66 -9.22 0.01 3.49
N ASN A 67 -10.47 0.07 3.95
CA ASN A 67 -11.00 1.21 4.70
C ASN A 67 -10.28 1.40 6.05
N TYR A 68 -9.87 0.30 6.70
CA TYR A 68 -9.05 0.39 7.89
C TYR A 68 -7.69 1.02 7.58
N LEU A 69 -7.02 0.55 6.52
CA LEU A 69 -5.72 1.09 6.13
C LEU A 69 -5.79 2.55 5.74
N GLU A 70 -6.78 2.94 4.93
CA GLU A 70 -7.00 4.34 4.51
C GLU A 70 -7.05 5.30 5.71
N ARG A 71 -7.65 4.87 6.82
CA ARG A 71 -7.79 5.68 8.04
C ARG A 71 -6.57 5.70 8.95
N HIS A 72 -5.64 4.75 8.82
CA HIS A 72 -4.57 4.54 9.81
C HIS A 72 -3.15 4.67 9.26
N ILE A 73 -2.96 4.61 7.95
CA ILE A 73 -1.65 4.78 7.34
C ILE A 73 -1.48 6.22 6.82
N SER A 74 -0.24 6.63 6.59
CA SER A 74 0.03 7.94 5.98
C SER A 74 -0.39 7.95 4.51
N GLU A 75 -0.70 9.13 3.98
CA GLU A 75 -1.00 9.33 2.56
C GLU A 75 0.10 8.75 1.65
N GLN A 76 1.36 8.92 2.04
CA GLN A 76 2.51 8.39 1.31
C GLN A 76 2.57 6.86 1.29
N ASP A 77 2.17 6.20 2.38
CA ASP A 77 2.08 4.73 2.45
C ASP A 77 0.87 4.23 1.63
N TRP A 78 -0.22 5.01 1.56
CA TRP A 78 -1.38 4.74 0.71
C TRP A 78 -1.07 4.85 -0.79
N ILE A 79 -0.34 5.89 -1.20
CA ILE A 79 0.13 6.05 -2.57
C ILE A 79 0.99 4.84 -2.97
N LEU A 80 1.89 4.40 -2.10
CA LEU A 80 2.71 3.21 -2.34
C LEU A 80 1.85 1.95 -2.53
N LEU A 81 0.81 1.74 -1.72
CA LEU A 81 -0.12 0.61 -1.88
C LEU A 81 -0.83 0.61 -3.24
N ASN A 82 -1.27 1.79 -3.70
CA ASN A 82 -1.94 1.95 -4.99
C ASN A 82 -0.98 1.73 -6.16
N GLN A 83 0.25 2.27 -6.09
CA GLN A 83 1.30 2.03 -7.09
C GLN A 83 1.67 0.55 -7.22
N LEU A 84 1.54 -0.21 -6.12
CA LEU A 84 1.82 -1.65 -6.10
C LEU A 84 0.61 -2.51 -6.52
N HIS A 85 -0.51 -1.91 -6.95
CA HIS A 85 -1.75 -2.58 -7.32
C HIS A 85 -2.25 -3.57 -6.25
N LEU A 86 -2.04 -3.23 -4.97
CA LEU A 86 -2.42 -4.09 -3.85
C LEU A 86 -3.83 -3.80 -3.33
N VAL A 87 -4.34 -2.62 -3.65
CA VAL A 87 -5.72 -2.19 -3.43
C VAL A 87 -6.35 -2.11 -4.82
N GLU A 88 -7.58 -2.62 -4.97
CA GLU A 88 -8.32 -2.36 -6.21
C GLU A 88 -8.43 -0.84 -6.35
N PRO A 89 -8.06 -0.26 -7.52
CA PRO A 89 -8.31 1.15 -7.72
C PRO A 89 -9.80 1.35 -7.47
N LEU A 90 -10.13 2.22 -6.51
CA LEU A 90 -11.51 2.66 -6.29
C LEU A 90 -12.06 2.94 -7.68
N ARG A 91 -12.96 2.07 -8.15
CA ARG A 91 -13.79 2.39 -9.31
C ARG A 91 -14.61 3.55 -8.81
N VAL A 92 -14.10 4.75 -9.03
CA VAL A 92 -14.88 5.98 -8.98
C VAL A 92 -16.15 5.61 -9.73
N PRO A 93 -17.33 5.60 -9.09
CA PRO A 93 -18.54 5.56 -9.87
C PRO A 93 -18.47 6.84 -10.69
N LEU A 94 -18.25 6.68 -12.00
CA LEU A 94 -18.51 7.70 -13.00
C LEU A 94 -20.00 8.03 -12.89
N HIS A 95 -20.38 8.81 -11.88
CA HIS A 95 -21.69 9.39 -11.79
C HIS A 95 -21.73 10.52 -12.80
N HIS A 96 -22.27 10.12 -13.95
CA HIS A 96 -23.07 10.87 -14.88
C HIS A 96 -22.57 12.23 -15.35
N LYS A 97 -22.32 12.24 -16.67
CA LYS A 97 -22.45 13.38 -17.57
C LYS A 97 -23.44 14.43 -17.06
N PRO A 98 -23.10 15.73 -17.18
CA PRO A 98 -24.08 16.79 -17.00
C PRO A 98 -25.11 16.66 -18.13
N VAL A 99 -26.35 16.39 -17.78
CA VAL A 99 -27.46 16.62 -18.70
C VAL A 99 -27.72 18.12 -18.67
N LEU A 100 -27.19 18.78 -19.70
CA LEU A 100 -27.69 19.95 -20.40
C LEU A 100 -28.63 20.91 -19.64
N ASP A 101 -28.18 22.17 -19.58
CA ASP A 101 -29.04 23.35 -19.70
C ASP A 101 -30.05 23.22 -20.87
N ILE A 102 -31.13 24.00 -20.76
CA ILE A 102 -32.15 24.40 -21.76
C ILE A 102 -33.53 23.73 -21.56
N ALA A 103 -34.41 24.42 -20.81
CA ALA A 103 -35.66 25.02 -21.30
C ALA A 103 -36.39 25.75 -20.15
#